data_AF-A0A669PXW7-F1
#
_entry.id   AF-A0A669PXW7-F1
#
_cell.length_a   1.000
_cell.length_b   1.000
_cell.length_c   1.000
_cell.angle_alpha   90.00
_cell.angle_beta   90.00
_cell.angle_gamma   90.00
#
_symmetry.space_group_name_H-M   'P 1'
#
loop_
_entity.id
_entity.type
_entity.pdbx_description
1 polymer ?
#
loop_
_entity_poly.entity_id
_entity_poly.type
_entity_poly.pdbx_seq_one_letter_code
_entity_poly.pdbx_strand_id
1 'polypeptide(L)'
;MIYVVNNFLHYSCMPGADGNLCKVCIGDSEVEGARVSSRCAANHNEHYYGNMGALRSFGDVAFLEHSNLLWNIENLKSSGWAKGYTAVDFELLCPDGTRAAVTEWAGCNLGPIPPSTVMTRPVTVTKIYDFLMKSQEFLETKVDSEFHLFQSQKYGESDLLFKDATQYLVPATHMSYQEILGEPFFQLAESVFNCTPAGKVKFFILS
;
A
#
# COMPACT_ATOMS: atom_id res chain seq x y z
N MET A 1 5.90 -3.35 7.33
CA MET A 1 6.27 -4.01 8.61
C MET A 1 4.97 -4.42 9.29
N ILE A 2 4.64 -5.71 9.35
CA ILE A 2 3.43 -6.21 10.05
C ILE A 2 3.94 -6.99 11.26
N TYR A 3 3.78 -6.40 12.45
CA TYR A 3 3.99 -7.12 13.70
C TYR A 3 2.93 -8.21 13.83
N VAL A 4 3.21 -9.28 14.58
CA VAL A 4 2.22 -10.32 14.90
C VAL A 4 1.07 -9.67 15.69
N VAL A 5 0.00 -9.27 15.00
CA VAL A 5 -1.10 -8.45 15.54
C VAL A 5 -2.14 -9.28 16.30
N ASN A 6 -2.10 -10.61 16.20
CA ASN A 6 -3.27 -11.43 16.55
C ASN A 6 -3.66 -11.41 18.05
N ASN A 7 -2.76 -10.99 18.95
CA ASN A 7 -3.02 -10.86 20.40
C ASN A 7 -2.92 -9.42 20.95
N PHE A 8 -2.48 -8.44 20.14
CA PHE A 8 -2.29 -7.05 20.60
C PHE A 8 -3.42 -6.11 20.17
N LEU A 9 -4.08 -6.36 19.03
CA LEU A 9 -5.25 -5.60 18.60
C LEU A 9 -6.49 -6.47 18.73
N HIS A 10 -7.34 -6.16 19.73
CA HIS A 10 -8.60 -6.87 19.95
C HIS A 10 -9.58 -6.74 18.77
N TYR A 11 -9.51 -5.62 18.05
CA TYR A 11 -10.33 -5.31 16.89
C TYR A 11 -9.49 -4.50 15.90
N SER A 12 -9.27 -5.02 14.70
CA SER A 12 -8.58 -4.28 13.63
C SER A 12 -9.22 -4.59 12.28
N CYS A 13 -8.80 -3.84 11.25
CA CYS A 13 -9.08 -4.15 9.85
C CYS A 13 -7.78 -4.37 9.11
N MET A 14 -7.54 -5.62 8.72
CA MET A 14 -6.42 -6.05 7.90
C MET A 14 -6.99 -6.86 6.73
N PRO A 15 -7.28 -6.19 5.59
CA PRO A 15 -7.83 -6.87 4.42
C PRO A 15 -6.94 -8.05 3.98
N GLY A 16 -7.55 -9.22 3.77
CA GLY A 16 -6.87 -10.49 3.45
C GLY A 16 -6.44 -11.33 4.65
N ALA A 17 -6.67 -10.86 5.88
CA ALA A 17 -6.49 -11.66 7.09
C ALA A 17 -7.75 -12.48 7.41
N ASP A 18 -7.69 -13.24 8.50
CA ASP A 18 -8.82 -13.98 9.07
C ASP A 18 -9.02 -13.61 10.55
N GLY A 19 -10.22 -13.87 11.09
CA GLY A 19 -10.49 -13.78 12.52
C GLY A 19 -10.61 -12.35 13.06
N ASN A 20 -9.97 -12.06 14.20
CA ASN A 20 -10.08 -10.78 14.91
C ASN A 20 -9.58 -9.58 14.09
N LEU A 21 -8.70 -9.84 13.12
CA LEU A 21 -8.09 -8.82 12.28
C LEU A 21 -9.03 -8.29 11.20
N CYS A 22 -10.18 -8.91 10.97
CA CYS A 22 -11.20 -8.48 10.01
C CYS A 22 -12.45 -7.86 10.68
N LYS A 23 -12.45 -7.73 12.00
CA LYS A 23 -13.67 -7.41 12.75
C LYS A 23 -14.21 -6.02 12.45
N VAL A 24 -13.34 -5.02 12.23
CA VAL A 24 -13.80 -3.65 11.96
C VAL A 24 -13.82 -3.31 10.46
N CYS A 25 -13.43 -4.25 9.59
CA CYS A 25 -13.60 -4.11 8.14
C CYS A 25 -15.08 -4.08 7.77
N ILE A 26 -15.44 -3.28 6.76
CA ILE A 26 -16.84 -3.00 6.40
C ILE A 26 -17.24 -3.61 5.06
N GLY A 27 -16.29 -3.81 4.14
CA GLY A 27 -16.55 -4.17 2.75
C GLY A 27 -17.24 -3.04 1.98
N ASP A 28 -17.40 -3.23 0.68
CA ASP A 28 -18.20 -2.31 -0.14
C ASP A 28 -19.68 -2.37 0.26
N SER A 29 -20.22 -1.20 0.64
CA SER A 29 -21.57 -1.03 1.15
C SER A 29 -22.62 -0.76 0.07
N GLU A 30 -22.19 -0.49 -1.17
CA GLU A 30 -23.09 -0.08 -2.27
C GLU A 30 -23.76 -1.25 -3.00
N VAL A 31 -23.33 -2.49 -2.77
CA VAL A 31 -23.89 -3.67 -3.44
C VAL A 31 -24.77 -4.47 -2.48
N GLU A 32 -26.09 -4.33 -2.62
CA GLU A 32 -27.06 -5.21 -1.94
C GLU A 32 -26.72 -6.68 -2.23
N GLY A 33 -26.43 -7.46 -1.18
CA GLY A 33 -26.07 -8.88 -1.28
C GLY A 33 -24.56 -9.21 -1.35
N ALA A 34 -23.66 -8.24 -1.53
CA ALA A 34 -22.20 -8.47 -1.55
C ALA A 34 -21.51 -8.30 -0.18
N ARG A 35 -22.25 -7.86 0.84
CA ARG A 35 -21.74 -7.54 2.19
C ARG A 35 -20.93 -8.65 2.88
N VAL A 36 -21.00 -9.88 2.40
CA VAL A 36 -20.25 -11.02 2.96
C VAL A 36 -18.97 -11.34 2.15
N SER A 37 -18.95 -11.07 0.84
CA SER A 37 -17.80 -11.42 -0.02
C SER A 37 -16.78 -10.30 -0.18
N SER A 38 -17.19 -9.04 0.00
CA SER A 38 -16.30 -7.87 -0.06
C SER A 38 -15.64 -7.54 1.26
N ARG A 39 -16.23 -7.95 2.39
CA ARG A 39 -15.71 -7.67 3.74
C ARG A 39 -14.37 -8.36 3.96
N CYS A 40 -13.38 -7.56 4.33
CA CYS A 40 -11.98 -7.95 4.52
C CYS A 40 -11.32 -8.52 3.25
N ALA A 41 -11.86 -8.24 2.06
CA ALA A 41 -11.23 -8.65 0.80
C ALA A 41 -9.93 -7.88 0.59
N ALA A 42 -8.85 -8.56 0.18
CA ALA A 42 -7.56 -7.93 -0.14
C ALA A 42 -7.57 -7.22 -1.50
N ASN A 43 -8.53 -6.32 -1.73
CA ASN A 43 -8.67 -5.50 -2.93
C ASN A 43 -9.52 -4.25 -2.63
N HIS A 44 -9.65 -3.36 -3.61
CA HIS A 44 -10.42 -2.12 -3.51
C HIS A 44 -11.94 -2.31 -3.29
N ASN A 45 -12.48 -3.54 -3.28
CA ASN A 45 -13.86 -3.78 -2.85
C ASN A 45 -13.99 -3.75 -1.31
N GLU A 46 -12.90 -3.62 -0.56
CA GLU A 46 -12.93 -3.28 0.86
C GLU A 46 -12.63 -1.79 1.02
N HIS A 47 -13.54 -1.03 1.62
CA HIS A 47 -13.39 0.42 1.78
C HIS A 47 -12.17 0.84 2.61
N TYR A 48 -11.68 -0.03 3.50
CA TYR A 48 -10.46 0.20 4.28
C TYR A 48 -9.19 -0.39 3.64
N TYR A 49 -9.24 -0.78 2.36
CA TYR A 49 -8.07 -1.26 1.62
C TYR A 49 -7.11 -0.14 1.20
N GLY A 50 -5.81 -0.44 1.22
CA GLY A 50 -4.75 0.49 0.80
C GLY A 50 -4.47 1.62 1.80
N ASN A 51 -3.54 2.52 1.44
CA ASN A 51 -3.13 3.62 2.32
C ASN A 51 -4.29 4.59 2.62
N MET A 52 -5.09 4.93 1.60
CA MET A 52 -6.27 5.79 1.78
C MET A 52 -7.33 5.12 2.65
N GLY A 53 -7.63 3.83 2.41
CA GLY A 53 -8.62 3.10 3.19
C GLY A 53 -8.22 2.94 4.66
N ALA A 54 -6.95 2.64 4.94
CA ALA A 54 -6.46 2.55 6.31
C ALA A 54 -6.52 3.91 7.05
N LEU A 55 -6.30 5.03 6.35
CA LEU A 55 -6.47 6.36 6.91
C LEU A 55 -7.96 6.75 7.12
N ARG A 56 -8.88 6.17 6.33
CA ARG A 56 -10.34 6.26 6.55
C ARG A 56 -10.80 5.41 7.72
N SER A 57 -10.10 4.32 8.01
CA SER A 57 -10.45 3.47 9.14
C SER A 57 -10.23 4.26 10.42
N PHE A 58 -11.32 4.60 11.11
CA PHE A 58 -11.30 5.33 12.39
C PHE A 58 -10.78 4.44 13.53
N GLY A 59 -9.56 3.93 13.38
CA GLY A 59 -8.83 3.19 14.41
C GLY A 59 -7.85 4.08 15.16
N ASP A 60 -7.38 3.60 16.31
CA ASP A 60 -6.39 4.34 17.13
C ASP A 60 -5.01 4.42 16.47
N VAL A 61 -4.69 3.45 15.60
CA VAL A 61 -3.39 3.32 14.93
C VAL A 61 -3.59 2.83 13.50
N ALA A 62 -2.91 3.46 12.55
CA ALA A 62 -2.84 3.03 11.16
C ALA A 62 -1.37 2.88 10.73
N PHE A 63 -1.06 1.83 9.97
CA PHE A 63 0.26 1.61 9.39
C PHE A 63 0.23 2.02 7.92
N LEU A 64 0.91 3.11 7.60
CA LEU A 64 0.87 3.76 6.29
C LEU A 64 2.29 4.04 5.78
N GLU A 65 2.42 4.10 4.47
CA GLU A 65 3.63 4.62 3.84
C GLU A 65 3.65 6.16 3.88
N HIS A 66 4.84 6.75 4.05
CA HIS A 66 4.99 8.20 4.16
C HIS A 66 4.77 8.95 2.83
N SER A 67 5.06 8.32 1.69
CA SER A 67 5.18 8.93 0.35
C SER A 67 3.99 9.81 -0.04
N ASN A 68 2.77 9.38 0.30
CA ASN A 68 1.53 10.08 -0.02
C ASN A 68 0.74 10.51 1.22
N LEU A 69 1.31 10.44 2.42
CA LEU A 69 0.52 10.62 3.65
C LEU A 69 -0.13 12.00 3.73
N LEU A 70 0.62 13.08 3.47
CA LEU A 70 0.08 14.45 3.48
C LEU A 70 -0.98 14.66 2.41
N TRP A 71 -0.70 14.20 1.18
CA TRP A 71 -1.66 14.27 0.07
C TRP A 71 -2.94 13.48 0.36
N ASN A 72 -2.81 12.31 0.97
CA ASN A 72 -3.93 11.47 1.40
C ASN A 72 -4.81 12.18 2.45
N ILE A 73 -4.19 12.84 3.44
CA ILE A 73 -4.91 13.63 4.45
C ILE A 73 -5.67 14.79 3.80
N GLU A 74 -5.05 15.50 2.85
CA GLU A 74 -5.72 16.58 2.11
C GLU A 74 -6.88 16.08 1.26
N ASN A 75 -6.73 14.92 0.60
CA ASN A 75 -7.80 14.32 -0.20
C ASN A 75 -8.94 13.76 0.66
N LEU A 76 -8.65 13.28 1.86
CA LEU A 76 -9.69 12.88 2.80
C LEU A 76 -10.60 14.05 3.18
N LYS A 77 -10.01 15.22 3.37
CA LYS A 77 -10.76 16.46 3.61
C LYS A 77 -11.64 16.83 2.41
N SER A 78 -11.14 16.71 1.17
CA SER A 78 -11.90 17.06 -0.04
C SER A 78 -13.00 16.05 -0.38
N SER A 79 -12.79 14.77 -0.09
CA SER A 79 -13.75 13.68 -0.37
C SER A 79 -14.99 13.69 0.55
N GLY A 80 -15.03 14.54 1.58
CA GLY A 80 -16.17 14.67 2.50
C GLY A 80 -16.24 13.59 3.57
N TRP A 81 -15.37 12.57 3.52
CA TRP A 81 -15.26 11.51 4.53
C TRP A 81 -14.64 11.98 5.83
N ALA A 82 -13.69 12.90 5.76
CA ALA A 82 -12.97 13.42 6.90
C ALA A 82 -13.23 14.93 7.06
N LYS A 83 -14.51 15.34 7.12
CA LYS A 83 -14.86 16.74 7.40
C LYS A 83 -14.25 17.17 8.73
N GLY A 84 -13.19 17.96 8.65
CA GLY A 84 -12.53 18.60 9.80
C GLY A 84 -11.16 18.06 10.17
N TYR A 85 -10.70 16.95 9.58
CA TYR A 85 -9.35 16.45 9.85
C TYR A 85 -8.32 17.14 8.95
N THR A 86 -7.16 17.38 9.54
CA THR A 86 -5.99 18.03 8.94
C THR A 86 -4.73 17.32 9.42
N ALA A 87 -3.58 17.64 8.83
CA ALA A 87 -2.33 16.99 9.19
C ALA A 87 -1.94 17.15 10.67
N VAL A 88 -2.48 18.16 11.39
CA VAL A 88 -2.20 18.36 12.82
C VAL A 88 -3.01 17.44 13.73
N ASP A 89 -4.04 16.79 13.20
CA ASP A 89 -4.87 15.82 13.94
C ASP A 89 -4.23 14.41 13.95
N PHE A 90 -3.11 14.25 13.24
CA PHE A 90 -2.37 12.99 13.14
C PHE A 90 -0.96 13.17 13.71
N GLU A 91 -0.49 12.14 14.41
CA GLU A 91 0.86 12.06 14.96
C GLU A 91 1.53 10.77 14.48
N LEU A 92 2.85 10.81 14.27
CA LEU A 92 3.65 9.62 14.03
C LEU A 92 4.02 8.96 15.36
N LEU A 93 4.03 7.63 15.37
CA LEU A 93 4.52 6.85 16.50
C LEU A 93 5.96 6.41 16.21
N CYS A 94 6.90 6.89 17.02
CA CYS A 94 8.32 6.63 16.83
C CYS A 94 8.75 5.33 17.54
N PRO A 95 9.77 4.61 17.04
CA PRO A 95 10.25 3.37 17.65
C PRO A 95 10.75 3.52 19.10
N ASP A 96 11.17 4.73 19.49
CA ASP A 96 11.61 5.08 20.84
C ASP A 96 10.44 5.34 21.82
N GLY A 97 9.19 5.20 21.35
CA GLY A 97 7.97 5.44 22.11
C GLY A 97 7.51 6.90 22.15
N THR A 98 8.25 7.81 21.52
CA THR A 98 7.84 9.22 21.37
C THR A 98 6.84 9.40 20.24
N ARG A 99 6.31 10.62 20.12
CA ARG A 99 5.43 11.04 19.03
C ARG A 99 6.04 12.23 18.32
N ALA A 100 5.83 12.29 17.02
CA ALA A 100 6.33 13.37 16.16
C ALA A 100 5.25 13.86 15.21
N ALA A 101 5.42 15.07 14.69
CA ALA A 101 4.53 15.58 13.65
C ALA A 101 4.67 14.75 12.36
N VAL A 102 3.60 14.69 11.56
CA VAL A 102 3.58 13.96 10.27
C VAL A 102 4.70 14.40 9.31
N THR A 103 5.13 15.65 9.41
CA THR A 103 6.23 16.23 8.63
C THR A 103 7.62 15.72 9.03
N GLU A 104 7.76 15.13 10.22
CA GLU A 104 9.04 14.66 10.77
C GLU A 104 9.31 13.17 10.50
N TRP A 105 8.61 12.59 9.51
CA TRP A 105 8.72 11.17 9.14
C TRP A 105 10.16 10.70 8.88
N ALA A 106 11.05 11.59 8.41
CA ALA A 106 12.44 11.26 8.15
C ALA A 106 13.19 10.85 9.44
N GLY A 107 12.87 11.49 10.58
CA GLY A 107 13.43 11.15 11.90
C GLY A 107 12.59 10.15 12.68
N CYS A 108 11.30 10.01 12.35
CA CYS A 108 10.35 9.15 13.04
C CYS A 108 9.63 8.22 12.04
N ASN A 109 10.20 7.04 11.80
CA ASN A 109 9.61 5.99 10.97
C ASN A 109 9.96 4.59 11.49
N LEU A 110 9.21 3.59 11.01
CA LEU A 110 9.40 2.19 11.39
C LEU A 110 10.49 1.47 10.55
N GLY A 111 11.09 2.18 9.60
CA GLY A 111 12.12 1.66 8.71
C GLY A 111 11.79 1.85 7.23
N PRO A 112 12.81 1.67 6.36
CA PRO A 112 12.66 1.78 4.93
C PRO A 112 11.86 0.61 4.35
N ILE A 113 11.09 0.89 3.31
CA ILE A 113 10.42 -0.12 2.49
C ILE A 113 10.98 -0.08 1.07
N PRO A 114 11.17 -1.24 0.41
CA PRO A 114 11.61 -1.26 -0.98
C PRO A 114 10.50 -0.71 -1.90
N PRO A 115 10.87 -0.15 -3.06
CA PRO A 115 9.92 0.36 -4.02
C PRO A 115 9.02 -0.75 -4.57
N SER A 116 7.79 -0.40 -4.93
CA SER A 116 6.88 -1.31 -5.63
C SER A 116 7.49 -1.71 -6.97
N THR A 117 7.56 -3.02 -7.23
CA THR A 117 8.24 -3.57 -8.40
C THR A 117 7.30 -4.42 -9.24
N VAL A 118 7.32 -4.22 -10.55
CA VAL A 118 6.57 -5.05 -11.50
C VAL A 118 7.31 -6.36 -11.71
N MET A 119 6.72 -7.46 -11.24
CA MET A 119 7.28 -8.80 -11.40
C MET A 119 6.65 -9.49 -12.62
N THR A 120 7.49 -10.12 -13.44
CA THR A 120 7.04 -10.83 -14.64
C THR A 120 7.75 -12.17 -14.77
N ARG A 121 7.25 -13.04 -15.65
CA ARG A 121 7.99 -14.25 -16.01
C ARG A 121 9.26 -13.86 -16.79
N PRO A 122 10.40 -14.57 -16.61
CA PRO A 122 11.65 -14.26 -17.31
C PRO A 122 11.49 -14.14 -18.83
N VAL A 123 10.65 -14.99 -19.43
CA VAL A 123 10.40 -15.01 -20.88
C VAL A 123 9.59 -13.80 -21.41
N THR A 124 8.92 -13.06 -20.53
CA THR A 124 8.08 -11.90 -20.89
C THR A 124 8.69 -10.56 -20.51
N VAL A 125 9.78 -10.56 -19.74
CA VAL A 125 10.32 -9.35 -19.10
C VAL A 125 10.64 -8.25 -20.12
N THR A 126 11.29 -8.58 -21.24
CA THR A 126 11.66 -7.61 -22.27
C THR A 126 10.43 -6.95 -22.91
N LYS A 127 9.40 -7.74 -23.24
CA LYS A 127 8.18 -7.20 -23.87
C LYS A 127 7.41 -6.27 -22.93
N ILE A 128 7.32 -6.64 -21.66
CA ILE A 128 6.63 -5.83 -20.64
C ILE A 128 7.43 -4.57 -20.34
N TYR A 129 8.76 -4.68 -20.26
CA TYR A 129 9.65 -3.54 -20.12
C TYR A 129 9.46 -2.54 -21.28
N ASP A 130 9.55 -2.99 -22.53
CA ASP A 130 9.39 -2.13 -23.71
C ASP A 130 8.02 -1.45 -23.74
N PHE A 131 6.97 -2.17 -23.34
CA PHE A 131 5.62 -1.64 -23.24
C PHE A 131 5.51 -0.53 -22.18
N LEU A 132 6.06 -0.76 -20.99
CA LEU A 132 6.02 0.20 -19.89
C LEU A 132 6.85 1.45 -20.21
N MET A 133 8.04 1.30 -20.78
CA MET A 133 8.89 2.44 -21.16
C MET A 133 8.22 3.33 -22.21
N LYS A 134 7.65 2.74 -23.27
CA LYS A 134 6.89 3.49 -24.27
C LYS A 134 5.65 4.17 -23.70
N SER A 135 4.99 3.52 -22.74
CA SER A 135 3.82 4.09 -22.07
C SER A 135 4.18 5.34 -21.26
N GLN A 136 5.38 5.40 -20.68
CA GLN A 136 5.86 6.56 -19.94
C GLN A 136 6.30 7.72 -20.84
N GLU A 137 7.04 7.44 -21.92
CA GLU A 137 7.45 8.47 -22.91
C GLU A 137 6.23 9.23 -23.48
N PHE A 138 5.12 8.51 -23.67
CA PHE A 138 3.87 9.11 -24.16
C PHE A 138 3.24 10.09 -23.14
N LEU A 139 3.45 9.89 -21.84
CA LEU A 139 2.91 10.75 -20.78
C LEU A 139 3.72 12.03 -20.61
N GLU A 140 5.05 11.95 -20.71
CA GLU A 140 5.94 13.12 -20.62
C GLU A 140 5.74 14.09 -21.79
N THR A 141 5.35 13.57 -22.96
CA THR A 141 5.23 14.35 -24.20
C THR A 141 3.86 14.97 -24.43
N LYS A 142 2.81 14.51 -23.72
CA LYS A 142 1.44 15.04 -23.84
C LYS A 142 0.85 15.37 -22.48
N VAL A 143 1.09 16.61 -22.05
CA VAL A 143 0.53 17.22 -20.83
C VAL A 143 -1.01 17.21 -20.80
N ASP A 144 -1.67 17.03 -21.95
CA ASP A 144 -3.14 16.99 -22.10
C ASP A 144 -3.64 15.61 -22.56
N SER A 145 -2.95 14.54 -22.16
CA SER A 145 -3.39 13.17 -22.43
C SER A 145 -4.62 12.83 -21.60
N GLU A 146 -5.67 12.27 -22.22
CA GLU A 146 -6.85 11.77 -21.51
C GLU A 146 -6.47 10.67 -20.49
N PHE A 147 -5.37 9.95 -20.72
CA PHE A 147 -4.88 8.88 -19.86
C PHE A 147 -3.56 9.24 -19.17
N HIS A 148 -3.54 9.04 -17.84
CA HIS A 148 -2.39 9.25 -16.96
C HIS A 148 -2.12 7.93 -16.22
N LEU A 149 -0.96 7.32 -16.41
CA LEU A 149 -0.66 5.97 -15.91
C LEU A 149 -0.54 5.89 -14.38
N PHE A 150 -0.06 6.96 -13.74
CA PHE A 150 0.16 7.04 -12.29
C PHE A 150 -0.87 7.92 -11.58
N GLN A 151 -2.05 8.14 -12.18
CA GLN A 151 -3.13 8.87 -11.53
C GLN A 151 -4.41 8.06 -11.57
N SER A 152 -4.91 7.69 -10.40
CA SER A 152 -6.17 6.96 -10.29
C SER A 152 -7.36 7.79 -9.81
N GLN A 153 -7.15 9.03 -9.38
CA GLN A 153 -8.20 9.87 -8.77
C GLN A 153 -9.47 10.01 -9.63
N LYS A 154 -9.33 10.12 -10.96
CA LYS A 154 -10.47 10.20 -11.89
C LYS A 154 -11.33 8.92 -11.95
N TYR A 155 -10.84 7.81 -11.40
CA TYR A 155 -11.52 6.52 -11.35
C TYR A 155 -12.12 6.21 -9.97
N GLY A 156 -12.12 7.18 -9.04
CA GLY A 156 -12.77 7.06 -7.73
C GLY A 156 -11.93 6.39 -6.63
N GLU A 157 -10.82 5.74 -6.98
CA GLU A 157 -9.94 5.02 -6.06
C GLU A 157 -8.49 5.52 -6.12
N SER A 158 -7.69 5.16 -5.11
CA SER A 158 -6.24 5.47 -5.04
C SER A 158 -5.38 4.26 -5.38
N ASP A 159 -4.19 4.50 -5.91
CA ASP A 159 -3.16 3.49 -6.17
C ASP A 159 -3.65 2.34 -7.10
N LEU A 160 -4.42 2.67 -8.16
CA LEU A 160 -4.87 1.67 -9.15
C LEU A 160 -3.74 1.27 -10.11
N LEU A 161 -3.40 -0.01 -10.14
CA LEU A 161 -2.26 -0.62 -10.88
C LEU A 161 -0.88 -0.16 -10.39
N PHE A 162 -0.67 1.16 -10.34
CA PHE A 162 0.53 1.81 -9.82
C PHE A 162 0.14 2.75 -8.68
N LYS A 163 1.08 3.00 -7.76
CA LYS A 163 0.86 4.01 -6.72
C LYS A 163 0.75 5.40 -7.35
N ASP A 164 -0.13 6.23 -6.82
CA ASP A 164 -0.28 7.61 -7.31
C ASP A 164 0.97 8.47 -7.05
N ALA A 165 1.82 8.03 -6.11
CA ALA A 165 3.13 8.63 -5.82
C ALA A 165 4.17 8.41 -6.93
N THR A 166 3.90 7.50 -7.86
CA THR A 166 4.90 7.05 -8.84
C THR A 166 5.22 8.19 -9.80
N GLN A 167 6.48 8.59 -9.85
CA GLN A 167 6.95 9.62 -10.79
C GLN A 167 7.41 8.99 -12.11
N TYR A 168 8.12 7.87 -12.03
CA TYR A 168 8.65 7.13 -13.16
C TYR A 168 8.97 5.68 -12.75
N LEU A 169 9.10 4.80 -13.73
CA LEU A 169 9.54 3.41 -13.59
C LEU A 169 11.01 3.33 -14.00
N VAL A 170 11.80 2.65 -13.17
CA VAL A 170 13.19 2.35 -13.45
C VAL A 170 13.37 0.90 -13.91
N PRO A 171 14.30 0.62 -14.84
CA PRO A 171 14.65 -0.74 -15.20
C PRO A 171 15.24 -1.49 -13.99
N ALA A 172 14.67 -2.64 -13.67
CA ALA A 172 15.22 -3.61 -12.70
C ALA A 172 15.67 -4.90 -13.40
N THR A 173 15.96 -4.85 -14.70
CA THR A 173 16.38 -6.02 -15.48
C THR A 173 17.68 -6.59 -14.89
N HIS A 174 17.75 -7.91 -14.79
CA HIS A 174 18.88 -8.67 -14.22
C HIS A 174 19.07 -8.61 -12.70
N MET A 175 18.19 -7.93 -11.96
CA MET A 175 18.21 -8.00 -10.50
C MET A 175 17.38 -9.20 -10.02
N SER A 176 17.92 -9.95 -9.06
CA SER A 176 17.16 -10.91 -8.28
C SER A 176 16.16 -10.18 -7.36
N TYR A 177 15.12 -10.88 -6.91
CA TYR A 177 14.17 -10.29 -5.97
C TYR A 177 14.83 -9.90 -4.63
N GLN A 178 15.90 -10.59 -4.21
CA GLN A 178 16.67 -10.26 -3.01
C GLN A 178 17.41 -8.92 -3.18
N GLU A 179 18.05 -8.71 -4.34
CA GLU A 179 18.72 -7.44 -4.65
C GLU A 179 17.73 -6.28 -4.74
N ILE A 180 16.52 -6.51 -5.29
CA ILE A 180 15.47 -5.50 -5.38
C ILE A 180 14.95 -5.11 -3.99
N LEU A 181 14.72 -6.08 -3.11
CA LEU A 181 14.24 -5.83 -1.75
C LEU A 181 15.32 -5.21 -0.85
N GLY A 182 16.58 -5.53 -1.12
CA GLY A 182 17.72 -5.20 -0.27
C GLY A 182 17.84 -6.14 0.93
N GLU A 183 19.08 -6.47 1.28
CA GLU A 183 19.40 -7.45 2.33
C GLU A 183 18.70 -7.17 3.69
N PRO A 184 18.67 -5.92 4.21
CA PRO A 184 18.05 -5.66 5.51
C PRO A 184 16.54 -5.96 5.52
N PHE A 185 15.83 -5.62 4.44
CA PHE A 185 14.40 -5.88 4.34
C PHE A 185 14.12 -7.36 4.08
N PHE A 186 14.96 -8.01 3.26
CA PHE A 186 14.83 -9.44 2.97
C PHE A 186 14.95 -10.29 4.25
N GLN A 187 15.96 -10.04 5.08
CA GLN A 187 16.14 -10.74 6.36
C GLN A 187 14.96 -10.51 7.32
N LEU A 188 14.45 -9.27 7.39
CA LEU A 188 13.26 -8.97 8.19
C LEU A 188 12.04 -9.74 7.70
N ALA A 189 11.83 -9.79 6.37
CA ALA A 189 10.73 -10.52 5.77
C ALA A 189 10.81 -12.03 6.04
N GLU A 190 11.98 -12.65 5.86
CA GLU A 190 12.21 -14.06 6.20
C GLU A 190 11.91 -14.37 7.66
N SER A 191 12.37 -13.52 8.59
CA SER A 191 12.08 -13.68 10.02
C SER A 191 10.58 -13.68 10.30
N VAL A 192 9.79 -12.85 9.62
CA VAL A 192 8.34 -12.78 9.80
C VAL A 192 7.65 -14.00 9.19
N PHE A 193 8.02 -14.38 7.97
CA PHE A 193 7.40 -15.52 7.27
C PHE A 193 7.72 -16.86 7.94
N ASN A 194 8.87 -17.00 8.59
CA ASN A 194 9.15 -18.17 9.43
C ASN A 194 8.17 -18.30 10.61
N CYS A 195 7.56 -17.20 11.06
CA CYS A 195 6.56 -17.19 12.13
C CYS A 195 5.11 -17.23 11.64
N THR A 196 4.86 -17.01 10.34
CA THR A 196 3.50 -16.95 9.77
C THR A 196 3.38 -17.76 8.49
N PRO A 197 2.67 -18.90 8.51
CA PRO A 197 2.38 -19.65 7.28
C PRO A 197 1.35 -18.89 6.45
N ALA A 198 1.80 -18.16 5.43
CA ALA A 198 0.90 -17.56 4.45
C ALA A 198 0.64 -18.56 3.31
N GLY A 199 -0.63 -18.93 3.08
CA GLY A 199 -1.02 -20.00 2.15
C GLY A 199 -0.61 -19.80 0.68
N LYS A 200 -0.16 -18.59 0.30
CA LYS A 200 0.38 -18.27 -1.04
C LYS A 200 1.82 -17.77 -1.02
N VAL A 201 2.46 -17.62 0.13
CA VAL A 201 3.89 -17.24 0.22
C VAL A 201 4.71 -18.52 0.17
N LYS A 202 4.61 -19.22 -0.95
CA LYS A 202 5.78 -19.89 -1.49
C LYS A 202 6.46 -18.82 -2.31
N PHE A 203 7.43 -18.11 -1.72
CA PHE A 203 8.51 -17.60 -2.57
C PHE A 203 8.94 -18.84 -3.35
N PHE A 204 8.66 -18.86 -4.65
CA PHE A 204 9.15 -19.93 -5.52
C PHE A 204 10.67 -19.70 -5.59
N ILE A 205 11.36 -20.12 -4.53
CA ILE A 205 12.79 -20.34 -4.50
C ILE A 205 12.99 -21.53 -5.43
N LEU A 206 13.09 -21.22 -6.72
CA LEU A 206 13.72 -22.12 -7.66
C LEU A 206 15.22 -21.97 -7.40
N SER A 207 15.72 -22.81 -6.50
CA SER A 207 17.12 -23.25 -6.52
C SER A 207 17.41 -23.96 -7.83
#